data_AF-A0AA36IBX3-F1
#
_entry.id   AF-A0AA36IBX3-F1
#
_cell.length_a   1.000
_cell.length_b   1.000
_cell.length_c   1.000
_cell.angle_alpha   90.00
_cell.angle_beta   90.00
_cell.angle_gamma   90.00
#
_symmetry.space_group_name_H-M   'P 1'
#
loop_
_entity.id
_entity.type
_entity.pdbx_description
1 polymer ?
#
loop_
_entity_poly.entity_id
_entity_poly.type
_entity_poly.pdbx_seq_one_letter_code
_entity_poly.pdbx_strand_id
1 'polypeptide(L)'
;MMLSLRGQRQRPGRADFEAGLRSSQLRSEASFAGSGSSYLHKAKIASLEEEIKYLRAALPESLSISTTAAPTVIVAGHSVQEEGYEEVILLAVIMFMLMLWMVPFLRPFRYCCETRLHKVYPAITLINLLIFAVTLNQLCRISFNDVFFAIVKLFDVFLDSIEQVLIGISALFAIGIVWKFKDRVFEVLGVENAAAVFGDFRDWATCWSMRRFHPMEIVIWKVEGLPSARLHSPNDVFCEVSFGYNVTMKTRVHHRAGHSCTFKEALQLNFDPFDAERRLTLCIKSQEVIGDIELAKLQMGAEQVREMEEPDDNYDRSLVRGSMPESAWSSGRFRCIDLVPAGKVYLRFIPVSEDSKGCWESLLRT
;
A
#
# COMPACT_ATOMS: atom_id res chain seq x y z
N MET A 1 70.65 29.69 -2.32
CA MET A 1 70.92 30.46 -3.55
C MET A 1 70.19 29.76 -4.69
N MET A 2 69.57 30.54 -5.59
CA MET A 2 68.69 30.16 -6.71
C MET A 2 67.22 29.87 -6.42
N LEU A 3 66.46 30.96 -6.63
CA LEU A 3 65.06 31.05 -7.01
C LEU A 3 64.74 30.21 -8.26
N SER A 4 63.55 29.62 -8.31
CA SER A 4 62.78 29.59 -9.55
C SER A 4 61.29 29.65 -9.27
N LEU A 5 60.66 30.57 -9.98
CA LEU A 5 59.30 31.05 -9.92
C LEU A 5 58.40 30.33 -10.93
N ARG A 6 57.08 30.42 -10.67
CA ARG A 6 55.93 30.29 -11.61
C ARG A 6 55.59 28.85 -12.06
N GLY A 7 54.31 28.45 -12.13
CA GLY A 7 53.09 29.23 -12.10
C GLY A 7 51.86 28.38 -11.78
N GLN A 8 50.99 28.98 -10.96
CA GLN A 8 49.62 28.55 -10.74
C GLN A 8 48.80 28.77 -12.02
N ARG A 9 48.18 27.70 -12.53
CA ARG A 9 46.99 27.78 -13.38
C ARG A 9 45.77 27.57 -12.49
N GLN A 10 45.14 28.68 -12.07
CA GLN A 10 43.77 28.66 -11.56
C GLN A 10 42.85 28.21 -12.69
N ARG A 11 42.13 27.09 -12.48
CA ARG A 11 40.99 26.72 -13.30
C ARG A 11 39.80 27.56 -12.82
N PRO A 12 39.10 28.29 -13.71
CA PRO A 12 37.86 28.96 -13.34
C PRO A 12 36.79 27.94 -12.94
N GLY A 13 36.04 28.30 -11.91
CA GLY A 13 35.04 27.47 -11.24
C GLY A 13 33.97 26.95 -12.19
N ARG A 14 33.73 25.64 -12.08
CA ARG A 14 32.61 24.93 -12.70
C ARG A 14 31.39 25.03 -11.76
N ALA A 15 31.00 26.25 -11.40
CA ALA A 15 29.89 26.53 -10.48
C ALA A 15 28.73 27.31 -11.13
N ASP A 16 28.92 27.92 -12.30
CA ASP A 16 27.92 28.83 -12.88
C ASP A 16 27.17 28.27 -14.10
N PHE A 17 27.34 26.99 -14.44
CA PHE A 17 26.64 26.37 -15.59
C PHE A 17 25.49 25.43 -15.21
N GLU A 18 25.31 25.10 -13.93
CA GLU A 18 24.19 24.26 -13.46
C GLU A 18 22.98 25.09 -12.96
N ALA A 19 23.12 26.41 -12.81
CA ALA A 19 22.00 27.28 -12.46
C ALA A 19 21.09 27.64 -13.66
N GLY A 20 21.60 27.53 -14.89
CA GLY A 20 20.85 27.87 -16.12
C GLY A 20 19.89 26.78 -16.59
N LEU A 21 20.27 25.51 -16.48
CA LEU A 21 19.52 24.39 -17.06
C LEU A 21 18.39 23.83 -16.17
N ARG A 22 18.36 24.17 -14.87
CA ARG A 22 17.21 23.87 -14.00
C ARG A 22 16.02 24.83 -14.19
N SER A 23 16.24 26.00 -14.78
CA SER A 23 15.18 26.99 -15.02
C SER A 23 14.32 26.70 -16.26
N SER A 24 14.86 25.94 -17.22
CA SER A 24 14.16 25.56 -18.46
C SER A 24 13.37 24.25 -18.35
N GLN A 25 13.70 23.36 -17.40
CA GLN A 25 12.94 22.12 -17.16
C GLN A 25 11.74 22.31 -16.23
N LEU A 26 11.74 23.34 -15.38
CA LEU A 26 10.58 23.68 -14.53
C LEU A 26 9.46 24.43 -15.26
N ARG A 27 9.63 24.75 -16.56
CA ARG A 27 8.61 25.45 -17.37
C ARG A 27 7.83 24.56 -18.33
N SER A 28 8.22 23.30 -18.54
CA SER A 28 7.51 22.41 -19.49
C SER A 28 6.61 21.35 -18.84
N GLU A 29 6.51 21.30 -17.51
CA GLU A 29 5.58 20.41 -16.79
C GLU A 29 4.33 21.14 -16.25
N ALA A 30 4.18 22.43 -16.52
CA ALA A 30 3.00 23.21 -16.14
C ALA A 30 1.80 23.06 -17.08
N SER A 31 1.86 22.13 -18.05
CA SER A 31 0.80 21.89 -19.03
C SER A 31 0.06 20.55 -18.84
N PHE A 32 0.14 19.95 -17.65
CA PHE A 32 -0.70 18.80 -17.30
C PHE A 32 -1.92 19.26 -16.46
N ALA A 33 -2.94 19.64 -17.23
CA ALA A 33 -4.39 19.66 -16.98
C ALA A 33 -4.91 19.55 -15.53
N GLY A 34 -5.64 20.59 -15.10
CA GLY A 34 -6.81 20.47 -14.22
C GLY A 34 -6.73 21.20 -12.88
N SER A 35 -5.56 21.23 -12.22
CA SER A 35 -5.45 21.74 -10.84
C SER A 35 -4.92 23.19 -10.74
N GLY A 36 -4.28 23.71 -11.79
CA GLY A 36 -3.64 25.04 -11.77
C GLY A 36 -4.59 26.23 -11.59
N SER A 37 -5.88 26.07 -11.96
CA SER A 37 -6.88 27.13 -11.79
C SER A 37 -7.18 27.40 -10.30
N SER A 38 -7.20 26.35 -9.47
CA SER A 38 -7.50 26.48 -8.04
C SER A 38 -6.42 27.28 -7.30
N TYR A 39 -5.15 27.06 -7.62
CA TYR A 39 -4.04 27.76 -6.96
C TYR A 39 -3.95 29.23 -7.35
N LEU A 40 -4.16 29.57 -8.63
CA LEU A 40 -4.22 30.95 -9.10
C LEU A 40 -5.41 31.70 -8.48
N HIS A 41 -6.56 31.04 -8.36
CA HIS A 41 -7.75 31.61 -7.73
C HIS A 41 -7.54 31.83 -6.22
N LYS A 42 -6.89 30.88 -5.52
CA LYS A 42 -6.55 31.02 -4.10
C LYS A 42 -5.55 32.15 -3.85
N ALA A 43 -4.54 32.28 -4.69
CA ALA A 43 -3.57 33.37 -4.58
C ALA A 43 -4.21 34.75 -4.77
N LYS A 44 -5.17 34.85 -5.71
CA LYS A 44 -5.91 36.09 -5.97
C LYS A 44 -6.91 36.44 -4.87
N ILE A 45 -7.55 35.43 -4.27
CA ILE A 45 -8.38 35.62 -3.07
C ILE A 45 -7.52 36.14 -1.92
N ALA A 46 -6.36 35.51 -1.67
CA ALA A 46 -5.47 35.91 -0.59
C ALA A 46 -4.96 37.36 -0.76
N SER A 47 -4.60 37.78 -1.98
CA SER A 47 -4.18 39.16 -2.22
C SER A 47 -5.31 40.17 -2.01
N LEU A 48 -6.54 39.83 -2.41
CA LEU A 48 -7.71 40.69 -2.20
C LEU A 48 -8.09 40.77 -0.71
N GLU A 49 -7.93 39.68 0.05
CA GLU A 49 -8.14 39.68 1.50
C GLU A 49 -7.14 40.57 2.22
N GLU A 50 -5.86 40.56 1.81
CA GLU A 50 -4.86 41.49 2.35
C GLU A 50 -5.18 42.95 2.01
N GLU A 51 -5.61 43.23 0.78
CA GLU A 51 -6.01 44.57 0.34
C GLU A 51 -7.25 45.07 1.10
N ILE A 52 -8.27 44.22 1.29
CA ILE A 52 -9.45 44.55 2.10
C ILE A 52 -9.06 44.80 3.56
N LYS A 53 -8.15 44.00 4.12
CA LYS A 53 -7.66 44.18 5.49
C LYS A 53 -6.90 45.50 5.64
N TYR A 54 -6.07 45.85 4.67
CA TYR A 54 -5.37 47.14 4.62
C TYR A 54 -6.36 48.30 4.51
N LEU A 55 -7.34 48.22 3.61
CA LEU A 55 -8.37 49.25 3.45
C LEU A 55 -9.21 49.42 4.72
N ARG A 56 -9.55 48.32 5.42
CA ARG A 56 -10.23 48.39 6.73
C ARG A 56 -9.39 49.05 7.80
N ALA A 57 -8.08 48.81 7.81
CA ALA A 57 -7.16 49.46 8.75
C ALA A 57 -6.92 50.95 8.42
N ALA A 58 -7.06 51.33 7.15
CA ALA A 58 -6.90 52.71 6.69
C ALA A 58 -8.16 53.56 6.85
N LEU A 59 -9.34 52.96 7.06
CA LEU A 59 -10.57 53.71 7.31
C LEU A 59 -10.56 54.32 8.73
N PRO A 60 -10.93 55.60 8.89
CA PRO A 60 -11.08 56.23 10.20
C PRO A 60 -12.08 55.46 11.06
N GLU A 61 -11.73 55.18 12.31
CA GLU A 61 -12.56 54.48 13.30
C GLU A 61 -13.96 55.12 13.49
N SER A 62 -14.09 56.41 13.15
CA SER A 62 -15.33 57.16 13.16
C SER A 62 -16.32 56.81 12.05
N LEU A 63 -15.91 56.07 11.00
CA LEU A 63 -16.77 55.60 9.90
C LEU A 63 -17.22 54.15 10.08
N SER A 64 -16.58 53.36 10.95
CA SER A 64 -16.98 51.98 11.26
C SER A 64 -18.14 51.87 12.25
N ILE A 65 -18.51 52.97 12.91
CA ILE A 65 -19.68 53.01 13.78
C ILE A 65 -20.89 53.28 12.88
N SER A 66 -21.44 52.21 12.29
CA SER A 66 -22.84 52.24 11.85
C SER A 66 -23.69 52.54 13.08
N THR A 67 -23.96 53.81 13.33
CA THR A 67 -24.69 54.33 14.50
C THR A 67 -26.14 53.83 14.58
N THR A 68 -26.60 53.07 13.59
CA THR A 68 -27.83 52.30 13.67
C THR A 68 -27.54 51.03 14.47
N ALA A 69 -27.69 51.14 15.80
CA ALA A 69 -27.68 49.98 16.68
C ALA A 69 -28.61 48.90 16.10
N ALA A 70 -28.09 47.68 15.92
CA ALA A 70 -28.89 46.57 15.42
C ALA A 70 -30.11 46.40 16.35
N PRO A 71 -31.32 46.20 15.81
CA PRO A 71 -32.51 46.12 16.64
C PRO A 71 -32.36 44.94 17.61
N THR A 72 -32.54 45.24 18.90
CA THR A 72 -32.45 44.28 20.01
C THR A 72 -33.82 44.09 20.63
N VAL A 73 -34.18 42.85 20.93
CA VAL A 73 -35.41 42.50 21.65
C VAL A 73 -35.04 42.14 23.09
N ILE A 74 -35.80 42.66 24.06
CA ILE A 74 -35.61 42.33 25.47
C ILE A 74 -36.44 41.07 25.77
N VAL A 75 -35.77 39.94 25.93
CA VAL A 75 -36.40 38.65 26.29
C VAL A 75 -35.97 38.29 27.70
N ALA A 76 -36.94 38.17 28.63
CA ALA A 76 -36.69 37.86 30.04
C ALA A 76 -35.64 38.77 30.71
N GLY A 77 -35.58 40.05 30.32
CA GLY A 77 -34.64 41.04 30.86
C GLY A 77 -33.25 41.07 30.20
N HIS A 78 -32.97 40.18 29.24
CA HIS A 78 -31.72 40.20 28.46
C HIS A 78 -31.96 40.76 27.05
N SER A 79 -31.10 41.67 26.60
CA SER A 79 -31.11 42.20 25.23
C SER A 79 -30.46 41.19 24.28
N VAL A 80 -31.25 40.56 23.42
CA VAL A 80 -30.77 39.63 22.38
C VAL A 80 -30.95 40.30 21.02
N GLN A 81 -30.06 40.03 20.07
CA GLN A 81 -30.23 40.48 18.69
C GLN A 81 -31.49 39.83 18.10
N GLU A 82 -32.37 40.65 17.53
CA GLU A 82 -33.67 40.20 17.00
C GLU A 82 -33.54 39.08 15.96
N GLU A 83 -32.51 39.16 15.10
CA GLU A 83 -32.22 38.19 14.05
C GLU A 83 -31.94 36.80 14.61
N GLY A 84 -31.08 36.69 15.62
CA GLY A 84 -30.79 35.41 16.26
C GLY A 84 -31.99 34.84 17.01
N TYR A 85 -32.89 35.69 17.52
CA TYR A 85 -34.12 35.22 18.17
C TYR A 85 -35.10 34.62 17.15
N GLU A 86 -35.31 35.30 16.02
CA GLU A 86 -36.14 34.83 14.90
C GLU A 86 -35.61 33.49 14.32
N GLU A 87 -34.28 33.37 14.14
CA GLU A 87 -33.63 32.14 13.68
C GLU A 87 -33.86 30.97 14.64
N VAL A 88 -33.75 31.20 15.95
CA VAL A 88 -33.98 30.17 16.97
C VAL A 88 -35.45 29.71 16.97
N ILE A 89 -36.40 30.62 16.79
CA ILE A 89 -37.83 30.26 16.65
C ILE A 89 -38.03 29.39 15.41
N LEU A 90 -37.49 29.83 14.26
CA LEU A 90 -37.60 29.08 13.01
C LEU A 90 -37.01 27.67 13.15
N LEU A 91 -35.82 27.56 13.76
CA LEU A 91 -35.17 26.28 14.04
C LEU A 91 -36.04 25.39 14.95
N ALA A 92 -36.63 25.95 16.02
CA ALA A 92 -37.50 25.21 16.92
C ALA A 92 -38.75 24.70 16.20
N VAL A 93 -39.36 25.50 15.32
CA VAL A 93 -40.52 25.09 14.52
C VAL A 93 -40.14 24.01 13.52
N ILE A 94 -38.99 24.13 12.84
CA ILE A 94 -38.48 23.08 11.95
C ILE A 94 -38.28 21.77 12.72
N MET A 95 -37.65 21.82 13.90
CA MET A 95 -37.46 20.64 14.75
C MET A 95 -38.79 20.02 15.19
N PHE A 96 -39.79 20.84 15.50
CA PHE A 96 -41.14 20.37 15.82
C PHE A 96 -41.83 19.72 14.62
N MET A 97 -41.71 20.31 13.42
CA MET A 97 -42.23 19.73 12.18
C MET A 97 -41.58 18.38 11.84
N LEU A 98 -40.26 18.27 12.06
CA LEU A 98 -39.52 17.00 11.94
C LEU A 98 -40.01 15.97 12.97
N MET A 99 -40.23 16.40 14.22
CA MET A 99 -40.80 15.53 15.25
C MET A 99 -42.17 15.00 14.85
N LEU A 100 -43.04 15.84 14.26
CA LEU A 100 -44.34 15.43 13.72
C LEU A 100 -44.22 14.40 12.59
N TRP A 101 -43.21 14.53 11.72
CA TRP A 101 -42.89 13.51 10.71
C TRP A 101 -42.39 12.20 11.31
N MET A 102 -41.78 12.25 12.49
CA MET A 102 -41.31 11.05 13.20
C MET A 102 -42.43 10.32 13.97
N VAL A 103 -43.58 10.96 14.22
CA VAL A 103 -44.71 10.39 15.00
C VAL A 103 -45.18 9.02 14.48
N PRO A 104 -45.39 8.79 13.17
CA PRO A 104 -45.82 7.48 12.65
C PRO A 104 -44.84 6.34 12.94
N PHE A 105 -43.56 6.64 13.23
CA PHE A 105 -42.54 5.65 13.53
C PHE A 105 -42.44 5.30 15.03
N LEU A 106 -43.04 6.10 15.92
CA LEU A 106 -43.02 5.85 17.36
C LEU A 106 -43.93 4.65 17.70
N ARG A 107 -43.43 3.74 18.56
CA ARG A 107 -44.08 2.46 18.92
C ARG A 107 -45.58 2.52 19.23
N PRO A 108 -46.12 3.49 20.01
CA PRO A 108 -47.56 3.51 20.30
C PRO A 108 -48.42 3.88 19.08
N PHE A 109 -47.89 4.65 18.13
CA PHE A 109 -48.64 5.14 16.96
C PHE A 109 -48.40 4.30 15.70
N ARG A 110 -47.29 3.55 15.65
CA ARG A 110 -46.92 2.70 14.52
C ARG A 110 -48.03 1.74 14.11
N TYR A 111 -48.63 1.02 15.07
CA TYR A 111 -49.71 0.04 14.80
C TYR A 111 -50.97 0.69 14.19
N CYS A 112 -51.34 1.91 14.61
CA CYS A 112 -52.48 2.63 14.05
C CYS A 112 -52.17 3.27 12.68
N CYS A 113 -50.93 3.72 12.47
CA CYS A 113 -50.53 4.43 11.26
C CYS A 113 -50.17 3.50 10.10
N GLU A 114 -49.71 2.28 10.37
CA GLU A 114 -49.25 1.33 9.34
C GLU A 114 -50.33 1.00 8.29
N THR A 115 -51.59 0.84 8.72
CA THR A 115 -52.71 0.54 7.81
C THR A 115 -53.20 1.76 7.00
N ARG A 116 -52.81 2.98 7.38
CA ARG A 116 -53.33 4.23 6.81
C ARG A 116 -52.24 5.24 6.41
N LEU A 117 -51.03 4.76 6.21
CA LEU A 117 -49.84 5.59 6.00
C LEU A 117 -50.04 6.63 4.86
N HIS A 118 -50.66 6.20 3.76
CA HIS A 118 -50.97 7.02 2.59
C HIS A 118 -51.95 8.20 2.86
N LYS A 119 -52.76 8.16 3.92
CA LYS A 119 -53.63 9.27 4.34
C LYS A 119 -52.99 10.11 5.44
N VAL A 120 -52.24 9.46 6.34
CA VAL A 120 -51.62 10.11 7.50
C VAL A 120 -50.49 11.05 7.08
N TYR A 121 -49.60 10.62 6.16
CA TYR A 121 -48.49 11.48 5.72
C TYR A 121 -48.94 12.78 5.06
N PRO A 122 -49.85 12.77 4.05
CA PRO A 122 -50.35 14.02 3.47
C PRO A 122 -50.98 14.95 4.51
N ALA A 123 -51.74 14.40 5.48
CA ALA A 123 -52.34 15.19 6.55
C ALA A 123 -51.27 15.86 7.43
N ILE A 124 -50.25 15.11 7.85
CA ILE A 124 -49.12 15.65 8.63
C ILE A 124 -48.36 16.71 7.81
N THR A 125 -48.12 16.46 6.52
CA THR A 125 -47.44 17.46 5.65
C THR A 125 -48.24 18.75 5.52
N LEU A 126 -49.57 18.67 5.44
CA LEU A 126 -50.45 19.84 5.33
C LEU A 126 -50.47 20.63 6.64
N ILE A 127 -50.53 19.93 7.79
CA ILE A 127 -50.40 20.55 9.12
C ILE A 127 -49.03 21.24 9.26
N ASN A 128 -47.95 20.58 8.87
CA ASN A 128 -46.61 21.16 8.91
C ASN A 128 -46.51 22.41 8.01
N LEU A 129 -47.05 22.36 6.80
CA LEU A 129 -47.06 23.51 5.88
C LEU A 129 -47.86 24.68 6.45
N LEU A 130 -49.00 24.40 7.09
CA LEU A 130 -49.82 25.41 7.78
C LEU A 130 -49.03 26.07 8.93
N ILE A 131 -48.41 25.26 9.81
CA ILE A 131 -47.59 25.77 10.92
C ILE A 131 -46.47 26.64 10.38
N PHE A 132 -45.75 26.17 9.37
CA PHE A 132 -44.65 26.90 8.75
C PHE A 132 -45.11 28.23 8.13
N ALA A 133 -46.23 28.23 7.39
CA ALA A 133 -46.78 29.45 6.80
C ALA A 133 -47.20 30.47 7.86
N VAL A 134 -47.81 30.02 8.96
CA VAL A 134 -48.17 30.88 10.10
C VAL A 134 -46.91 31.44 10.78
N THR A 135 -45.89 30.62 11.00
CA THR A 135 -44.62 31.06 11.59
C THR A 135 -43.92 32.09 10.71
N LEU A 136 -43.82 31.85 9.40
CA LEU A 136 -43.23 32.81 8.47
C LEU A 136 -44.00 34.12 8.40
N ASN A 137 -45.33 34.09 8.51
CA ASN A 137 -46.13 35.30 8.55
C ASN A 137 -45.97 36.10 9.87
N GLN A 138 -45.48 35.46 10.93
CA GLN A 138 -45.19 36.10 12.22
C GLN A 138 -43.75 36.63 12.32
N LEU A 139 -42.82 36.08 11.53
CA LEU A 139 -41.43 36.54 11.45
C LEU A 139 -41.37 37.74 10.49
N CYS A 140 -41.01 38.92 11.01
CA CYS A 140 -41.01 40.14 10.22
C CYS A 140 -39.73 40.30 9.39
N ARG A 141 -38.63 39.68 9.83
CA ARG A 141 -37.30 39.95 9.28
C ARG A 141 -36.83 38.86 8.32
N ILE A 142 -37.14 37.60 8.61
CA ILE A 142 -36.78 36.47 7.74
C ILE A 142 -37.74 36.40 6.55
N SER A 143 -37.22 36.58 5.33
CA SER A 143 -38.02 36.39 4.12
C SER A 143 -38.12 34.91 3.74
N PHE A 144 -39.19 34.51 3.05
CA PHE A 144 -39.31 33.16 2.50
C PHE A 144 -38.10 32.79 1.60
N ASN A 145 -37.55 33.79 0.92
CA ASN A 145 -36.39 33.62 0.04
C ASN A 145 -35.15 33.19 0.82
N ASP A 146 -34.94 33.72 2.03
CA ASP A 146 -33.80 33.37 2.88
C ASP A 146 -33.88 31.91 3.32
N VAL A 147 -35.08 31.44 3.69
CA VAL A 147 -35.31 30.04 4.07
C VAL A 147 -35.14 29.12 2.87
N PHE A 148 -35.63 29.51 1.69
CA PHE A 148 -35.41 28.77 0.46
C PHE A 148 -33.91 28.62 0.15
N PHE A 149 -33.14 29.71 0.20
CA PHE A 149 -31.69 29.65 -0.02
C PHE A 149 -30.94 28.89 1.07
N ALA A 150 -31.40 28.93 2.32
CA ALA A 150 -30.82 28.12 3.39
C ALA A 150 -31.00 26.62 3.11
N ILE A 151 -32.17 26.22 2.63
CA ILE A 151 -32.43 24.83 2.21
C ILE A 151 -31.55 24.45 1.02
N VAL A 152 -31.45 25.31 0.00
CA VAL A 152 -30.56 25.07 -1.15
C VAL A 152 -29.12 24.87 -0.69
N LYS A 153 -28.60 25.73 0.20
CA LYS A 153 -27.25 25.58 0.78
C LYS A 153 -27.08 24.27 1.54
N LEU A 154 -28.09 23.83 2.27
CA LEU A 154 -28.05 22.54 2.97
C LEU A 154 -27.97 21.37 1.97
N PHE A 155 -28.72 21.44 0.86
CA PHE A 155 -28.63 20.46 -0.22
C PHE A 155 -27.25 20.46 -0.89
N ASP A 156 -26.66 21.64 -1.13
CA ASP A 156 -25.32 21.75 -1.69
C ASP A 156 -24.29 21.07 -0.78
N VAL A 157 -24.31 21.33 0.53
CA VAL A 157 -23.42 20.67 1.51
C VAL A 157 -23.60 19.15 1.52
N PHE A 158 -24.85 18.69 1.39
CA PHE A 158 -25.15 17.26 1.35
C PHE A 158 -24.64 16.61 0.06
N LEU A 159 -24.81 17.26 -1.09
CA LEU A 159 -24.31 16.80 -2.38
C LEU A 159 -22.78 16.75 -2.41
N ASP A 160 -22.11 17.79 -1.88
CA ASP A 160 -20.65 17.82 -1.75
C ASP A 160 -20.15 16.66 -0.86
N SER A 161 -20.88 16.36 0.21
CA SER A 161 -20.53 15.24 1.11
C SER A 161 -20.69 13.89 0.39
N ILE A 162 -21.75 13.70 -0.38
CA ILE A 162 -21.95 12.48 -1.19
C ILE A 162 -20.88 12.35 -2.26
N GLU A 163 -20.53 13.45 -2.94
CA GLU A 163 -19.49 13.48 -3.95
C GLU A 163 -18.14 13.04 -3.35
N GLN A 164 -17.75 13.59 -2.19
CA GLN A 164 -16.52 13.18 -1.51
C GLN A 164 -16.50 11.68 -1.15
N VAL A 165 -17.63 11.14 -0.68
CA VAL A 165 -17.76 9.71 -0.39
C VAL A 165 -17.63 8.88 -1.67
N LEU A 166 -18.28 9.29 -2.77
CA LEU A 166 -18.19 8.61 -4.06
C LEU A 166 -16.77 8.64 -4.63
N ILE A 167 -16.06 9.76 -4.52
CA ILE A 167 -14.65 9.88 -4.91
C ILE A 167 -13.80 8.93 -4.06
N GLY A 168 -14.03 8.86 -2.75
CA GLY A 168 -13.33 7.92 -1.85
C GLY A 168 -13.55 6.46 -2.24
N ILE A 169 -14.79 6.05 -2.51
CA ILE A 169 -15.13 4.70 -2.98
C ILE A 169 -14.48 4.42 -4.34
N SER A 170 -14.52 5.38 -5.26
CA SER A 170 -13.89 5.27 -6.58
C SER A 170 -12.38 5.08 -6.46
N ALA A 171 -11.72 5.82 -5.57
CA ALA A 171 -10.29 5.68 -5.29
C ALA A 171 -9.96 4.29 -4.71
N LEU A 172 -10.73 3.79 -3.75
CA LEU A 172 -10.56 2.44 -3.22
C LEU A 172 -10.75 1.36 -4.28
N PHE A 173 -11.72 1.54 -5.17
CA PHE A 173 -11.96 0.63 -6.29
C PHE A 173 -10.80 0.65 -7.29
N ALA A 174 -10.27 1.84 -7.63
CA ALA A 174 -9.10 1.98 -8.49
C ALA A 174 -7.86 1.30 -7.89
N ILE A 175 -7.60 1.47 -6.59
CA ILE A 175 -6.54 0.77 -5.86
C ILE A 175 -6.76 -0.74 -5.93
N GLY A 176 -7.99 -1.21 -5.73
CA GLY A 176 -8.34 -2.63 -5.83
C GLY A 176 -8.08 -3.22 -7.22
N ILE A 177 -8.38 -2.47 -8.29
CA ILE A 177 -8.07 -2.88 -9.67
C ILE A 177 -6.56 -2.98 -9.86
N VAL A 178 -5.81 -1.93 -9.49
CA VAL A 178 -4.34 -1.92 -9.61
C VAL A 178 -3.74 -3.10 -8.86
N TRP A 179 -4.23 -3.36 -7.64
CA TRP A 179 -3.80 -4.49 -6.83
C TRP A 179 -4.07 -5.84 -7.51
N LYS A 180 -5.27 -6.02 -8.10
CA LYS A 180 -5.66 -7.26 -8.80
C LYS A 180 -4.80 -7.51 -10.05
N PHE A 181 -4.40 -6.47 -10.76
CA PHE A 181 -3.64 -6.58 -12.01
C PHE A 181 -2.12 -6.45 -11.82
N LYS A 182 -1.63 -6.27 -10.58
CA LYS A 182 -0.20 -6.03 -10.32
C LYS A 182 0.70 -7.07 -10.97
N ASP A 183 0.35 -8.35 -10.88
CA ASP A 183 1.19 -9.44 -11.38
C ASP A 183 1.33 -9.40 -12.91
N ARG A 184 0.27 -9.02 -13.62
CA ARG A 184 0.29 -8.83 -15.08
C ARG A 184 1.12 -7.62 -15.48
N VAL A 185 1.06 -6.54 -14.71
CA VAL A 185 1.91 -5.37 -14.95
C VAL A 185 3.38 -5.73 -14.75
N PHE A 186 3.72 -6.48 -13.70
CA PHE A 186 5.09 -6.93 -13.47
C PHE A 186 5.60 -7.89 -14.54
N GLU A 187 4.75 -8.81 -14.99
CA GLU A 187 5.05 -9.72 -16.10
C GLU A 187 5.38 -8.92 -17.38
N VAL A 188 4.57 -7.91 -17.72
CA VAL A 188 4.82 -7.04 -18.89
C VAL A 188 6.08 -6.18 -18.73
N LEU A 189 6.41 -5.77 -17.51
CA LEU A 189 7.65 -5.06 -17.20
C LEU A 189 8.89 -5.97 -17.21
N GLY A 190 8.73 -7.29 -17.42
CA GLY A 190 9.83 -8.24 -17.42
C GLY A 190 10.39 -8.54 -16.03
N VAL A 191 9.62 -8.26 -14.97
CA VAL A 191 10.00 -8.61 -13.60
C VAL A 191 9.70 -10.09 -13.39
N GLU A 192 10.72 -10.93 -13.54
CA GLU A 192 10.60 -12.39 -13.43
C GLU A 192 10.15 -12.85 -12.04
N ASN A 193 10.39 -12.05 -11.00
CA ASN A 193 9.97 -12.35 -9.63
C ASN A 193 9.25 -11.14 -9.01
N ALA A 194 7.95 -11.00 -9.31
CA ALA A 194 7.12 -9.93 -8.77
C ALA A 194 7.10 -9.89 -7.23
N ALA A 195 7.25 -11.05 -6.58
CA ALA A 195 7.31 -11.16 -5.12
C ALA A 195 8.57 -10.50 -4.51
N ALA A 196 9.64 -10.33 -5.30
CA ALA A 196 10.83 -9.61 -4.84
C ALA A 196 10.63 -8.08 -4.82
N VAL A 197 9.70 -7.55 -5.61
CA VAL A 197 9.47 -6.09 -5.73
C VAL A 197 8.36 -5.64 -4.80
N PHE A 198 7.26 -6.39 -4.75
CA PHE A 198 6.15 -6.14 -3.83
C PHE A 198 6.00 -7.32 -2.88
N GLY A 199 6.30 -7.08 -1.61
CA GLY A 199 6.06 -8.05 -0.55
C GLY A 199 4.58 -8.40 -0.46
N ASP A 200 4.30 -9.61 0.02
CA ASP A 200 2.94 -10.08 0.21
C ASP A 200 2.22 -9.19 1.25
N PHE A 201 0.89 -9.13 1.24
CA PHE A 201 0.13 -8.32 2.23
C PHE A 201 0.55 -8.63 3.67
N ARG A 202 0.94 -9.88 3.93
CA ARG A 202 1.51 -10.32 5.20
C ARG A 202 2.79 -9.57 5.56
N ASP A 203 3.68 -9.30 4.60
CA ASP A 203 4.91 -8.54 4.82
C ASP A 203 4.62 -7.10 5.21
N TRP A 204 3.63 -6.50 4.56
CA TRP A 204 3.14 -5.16 4.94
C TRP A 204 2.58 -5.16 6.35
N ALA A 205 1.74 -6.16 6.69
CA ALA A 205 1.18 -6.30 8.03
C ALA A 205 2.26 -6.56 9.09
N THR A 206 3.33 -7.30 8.78
CA THR A 206 4.45 -7.53 9.70
C THR A 206 5.54 -6.47 9.59
N CYS A 207 5.29 -5.34 8.92
CA CYS A 207 6.25 -4.25 8.70
C CYS A 207 7.62 -4.75 8.19
N TRP A 208 7.62 -5.75 7.31
CA TRP A 208 8.83 -6.37 6.75
C TRP A 208 9.79 -6.94 7.80
N SER A 209 9.27 -7.37 8.95
CA SER A 209 10.07 -8.00 9.99
C SER A 209 10.76 -9.27 9.47
N MET A 210 12.08 -9.18 9.28
CA MET A 210 12.92 -10.30 8.86
C MET A 210 13.15 -11.34 9.96
N ARG A 211 12.73 -11.07 11.21
CA ARG A 211 12.91 -11.97 12.36
C ARG A 211 12.12 -13.27 12.26
N ARG A 212 11.15 -13.35 11.35
CA ARG A 212 10.35 -14.57 11.15
C ARG A 212 11.07 -15.63 10.32
N PHE A 213 12.08 -15.22 9.57
CA PHE A 213 12.87 -16.12 8.75
C PHE A 213 14.05 -16.63 9.55
N HIS A 214 14.35 -17.92 9.47
CA HIS A 214 15.63 -18.46 9.90
C HIS A 214 16.40 -19.00 8.69
N PRO A 215 17.73 -18.78 8.63
CA PRO A 215 18.52 -19.29 7.53
C PRO A 215 18.65 -20.82 7.62
N MET A 216 18.50 -21.48 6.48
CA MET A 216 18.57 -22.93 6.32
C MET A 216 19.43 -23.25 5.09
N GLU A 217 20.33 -24.20 5.22
CA GLU A 217 21.19 -24.67 4.15
C GLU A 217 20.67 -26.02 3.60
N ILE A 218 20.46 -26.07 2.29
CA ILE A 218 20.07 -27.27 1.55
C ILE A 218 21.32 -27.84 0.91
N VAL A 219 21.71 -29.04 1.32
CA VAL A 219 22.86 -29.76 0.76
C VAL A 219 22.37 -30.81 -0.22
N ILE A 220 22.86 -30.72 -1.45
CA ILE A 220 22.50 -31.59 -2.57
C ILE A 220 23.69 -32.49 -2.88
N TRP A 221 23.57 -33.79 -2.62
CA TRP A 221 24.67 -34.72 -2.84
C TRP A 221 24.72 -35.23 -4.28
N LYS A 222 23.70 -35.98 -4.69
CA LYS A 222 23.62 -36.60 -6.01
C LYS A 222 22.17 -36.80 -6.43
N VAL A 223 22.00 -37.03 -7.73
CA VAL A 223 20.74 -37.38 -8.37
C VAL A 223 20.95 -38.63 -9.23
N GLU A 224 19.98 -39.54 -9.22
CA GLU A 224 20.03 -40.81 -9.94
C GLU A 224 18.74 -41.05 -10.72
N GLY A 225 18.82 -41.77 -11.85
CA GLY A 225 17.65 -42.21 -12.61
C GLY A 225 16.90 -41.09 -13.33
N LEU A 226 17.60 -40.03 -13.77
CA LEU A 226 16.99 -38.94 -14.53
C LEU A 226 16.57 -39.38 -15.93
N PRO A 227 15.43 -38.88 -16.45
CA PRO A 227 15.08 -39.05 -17.84
C PRO A 227 16.09 -38.34 -18.75
N SER A 228 16.30 -38.88 -19.96
CA SER A 228 17.12 -38.21 -20.97
C SER A 228 16.32 -37.07 -21.60
N ALA A 229 16.86 -35.85 -21.64
CA ALA A 229 16.23 -34.72 -22.34
C ALA A 229 16.19 -34.98 -23.85
N ARG A 230 17.24 -35.63 -24.38
CA ARG A 230 17.43 -35.96 -25.79
C ARG A 230 17.87 -37.41 -25.95
N LEU A 231 17.47 -38.06 -27.04
CA LEU A 231 17.78 -39.47 -27.28
C LEU A 231 19.29 -39.72 -27.54
N HIS A 232 20.00 -38.74 -28.08
CA HIS A 232 21.35 -38.91 -28.61
C HIS A 232 22.45 -38.12 -27.88
N SER A 233 22.11 -37.36 -26.84
CA SER A 233 23.08 -36.57 -26.08
C SER A 233 22.88 -36.74 -24.58
N PRO A 234 23.97 -36.87 -23.80
CA PRO A 234 23.86 -36.85 -22.34
C PRO A 234 23.36 -35.49 -21.86
N ASN A 235 22.67 -35.49 -20.72
CA ASN A 235 22.14 -34.27 -20.10
C ASN A 235 23.26 -33.41 -19.49
N ASP A 236 23.15 -32.09 -19.62
CA ASP A 236 23.99 -31.10 -18.94
C ASP A 236 23.24 -30.59 -17.71
N VAL A 237 23.41 -31.26 -16.58
CA VAL A 237 22.44 -31.18 -15.48
C VAL A 237 22.81 -30.07 -14.50
N PHE A 238 21.82 -29.26 -14.13
CA PHE A 238 21.89 -28.38 -12.97
C PHE A 238 20.61 -28.48 -12.13
N CYS A 239 20.67 -28.00 -10.89
CA CYS A 239 19.55 -27.97 -9.97
C CYS A 239 19.17 -26.52 -9.67
N GLU A 240 17.88 -26.22 -9.81
CA GLU A 240 17.27 -24.94 -9.51
C GLU A 240 16.37 -25.09 -8.28
N VAL A 241 16.60 -24.25 -7.27
CA VAL A 241 15.85 -24.27 -6.01
C VAL A 241 15.15 -22.93 -5.83
N SER A 242 13.83 -22.99 -5.63
CA SER A 242 13.01 -21.83 -5.32
C SER A 242 12.16 -22.09 -4.08
N PHE A 243 12.10 -21.10 -3.18
CA PHE A 243 11.31 -21.20 -1.97
C PHE A 243 10.78 -19.85 -1.51
N GLY A 244 9.47 -19.65 -1.68
CA GLY A 244 8.76 -18.46 -1.20
C GLY A 244 9.43 -17.15 -1.62
N TYR A 245 9.91 -16.41 -0.62
CA TYR A 245 10.54 -15.09 -0.75
C TYR A 245 11.99 -15.12 -1.24
N ASN A 246 12.61 -16.29 -1.35
CA ASN A 246 13.99 -16.40 -1.80
C ASN A 246 14.09 -16.18 -3.30
N VAL A 247 15.17 -15.51 -3.71
CA VAL A 247 15.59 -15.52 -5.11
C VAL A 247 15.92 -16.95 -5.50
N THR A 248 15.49 -17.36 -6.70
CA THR A 248 15.80 -18.67 -7.25
C THR A 248 17.30 -18.90 -7.29
N MET A 249 17.76 -19.95 -6.63
CA MET A 249 19.17 -20.34 -6.58
C MET A 249 19.45 -21.48 -7.55
N LYS A 250 20.64 -21.48 -8.17
CA LYS A 250 21.06 -22.50 -9.13
C LYS A 250 22.40 -23.08 -8.71
N THR A 251 22.54 -24.40 -8.81
CA THR A 251 23.84 -25.07 -8.71
C THR A 251 24.65 -24.83 -9.98
N ARG A 252 25.93 -25.20 -9.96
CA ARG A 252 26.72 -25.27 -11.19
C ARG A 252 26.19 -26.35 -12.13
N VAL A 253 26.51 -26.19 -13.41
CA VAL A 253 26.14 -27.13 -14.48
C VAL A 253 27.16 -28.24 -14.56
N HIS A 254 26.69 -29.49 -14.54
CA HIS A 254 27.51 -30.69 -14.68
C HIS A 254 27.36 -31.23 -16.10
N HIS A 255 28.37 -30.96 -16.93
CA HIS A 255 28.34 -31.33 -18.35
C HIS A 255 28.40 -32.84 -18.55
N ARG A 256 27.58 -33.34 -19.48
CA ARG A 256 27.52 -34.74 -19.92
C ARG A 256 27.29 -35.74 -18.78
N ALA A 257 26.52 -35.36 -17.77
CA ALA A 257 26.22 -36.21 -16.62
C ALA A 257 25.34 -37.43 -16.98
N GLY A 258 24.47 -37.30 -18.00
CA GLY A 258 23.60 -38.39 -18.43
C GLY A 258 22.43 -38.62 -17.47
N HIS A 259 22.27 -39.85 -16.95
CA HIS A 259 21.14 -40.25 -16.07
C HIS A 259 21.41 -40.07 -14.58
N SER A 260 22.66 -39.81 -14.18
CA SER A 260 23.03 -39.57 -12.78
C SER A 260 24.09 -38.47 -12.69
N CYS A 261 24.01 -37.68 -11.63
CA CYS A 261 24.89 -36.53 -11.41
C CYS A 261 25.27 -36.44 -9.94
N THR A 262 26.53 -36.12 -9.64
CA THR A 262 26.98 -35.84 -8.27
C THR A 262 27.28 -34.35 -8.13
N PHE A 263 26.41 -33.63 -7.44
CA PHE A 263 26.51 -32.18 -7.26
C PHE A 263 27.55 -31.82 -6.19
N LYS A 264 27.38 -32.38 -4.99
CA LYS A 264 28.11 -31.98 -3.79
C LYS A 264 28.11 -30.46 -3.55
N GLU A 265 26.93 -29.85 -3.62
CA GLU A 265 26.74 -28.40 -3.47
C GLU A 265 25.77 -28.08 -2.34
N ALA A 266 25.89 -26.90 -1.75
CA ALA A 266 25.04 -26.41 -0.67
C ALA A 266 24.51 -25.02 -1.03
N LEU A 267 23.22 -24.78 -0.74
CA LEU A 267 22.51 -23.53 -1.05
C LEU A 267 21.84 -23.02 0.22
N GLN A 268 22.04 -21.74 0.56
CA GLN A 268 21.45 -21.14 1.76
C GLN A 268 20.18 -20.37 1.40
N LEU A 269 19.08 -20.64 2.10
CA LEU A 269 17.77 -20.03 1.89
C LEU A 269 17.23 -19.51 3.22
N ASN A 270 16.41 -18.46 3.16
CA ASN A 270 15.64 -17.97 4.30
C ASN A 270 14.35 -18.78 4.41
N PHE A 271 14.22 -19.59 5.46
CA PHE A 271 13.06 -20.43 5.69
C PHE A 271 12.04 -19.75 6.62
N ASP A 272 10.76 -19.77 6.24
CA ASP A 272 9.64 -19.31 7.07
C ASP A 272 8.79 -20.52 7.50
N PRO A 273 8.85 -20.95 8.77
CA PRO A 273 8.09 -22.11 9.24
C PRO A 273 6.59 -21.87 9.28
N PHE A 274 6.13 -20.61 9.16
CA PHE A 274 4.72 -20.23 9.21
C PHE A 274 4.13 -19.98 7.83
N ASP A 275 4.87 -20.23 6.76
CA ASP A 275 4.38 -20.08 5.39
C ASP A 275 3.88 -21.43 4.84
N ALA A 276 2.62 -21.75 5.14
CA ALA A 276 1.98 -22.99 4.69
C ALA A 276 1.60 -22.96 3.19
N GLU A 277 1.53 -21.79 2.58
CA GLU A 277 1.09 -21.63 1.18
C GLU A 277 2.26 -21.83 0.21
N ARG A 278 3.47 -21.42 0.60
CA ARG A 278 4.67 -21.57 -0.24
C ARG A 278 5.26 -22.97 -0.10
N ARG A 279 5.69 -23.52 -1.24
CA ARG A 279 6.34 -24.84 -1.34
C ARG A 279 7.77 -24.68 -1.80
N LEU A 280 8.67 -25.45 -1.19
CA LEU A 280 10.04 -25.60 -1.69
C LEU A 280 9.97 -26.40 -2.98
N THR A 281 10.42 -25.79 -4.07
CA THR A 281 10.48 -26.44 -5.38
C THR A 281 11.93 -26.61 -5.76
N LEU A 282 12.31 -27.87 -6.02
CA LEU A 282 13.62 -28.24 -6.52
C LEU A 282 13.44 -28.85 -7.91
N CYS A 283 13.92 -28.15 -8.94
CA CYS A 283 13.82 -28.56 -10.33
C CYS A 283 15.20 -28.97 -10.85
N ILE A 284 15.32 -30.22 -11.31
CA ILE A 284 16.48 -30.70 -12.02
C ILE A 284 16.29 -30.39 -13.51
N LYS A 285 17.18 -29.57 -14.08
CA LYS A 285 17.09 -29.10 -15.46
C LYS A 285 18.33 -29.52 -16.25
N SER A 286 18.16 -29.70 -17.56
CA SER A 286 19.27 -29.79 -18.50
C SER A 286 19.45 -28.44 -19.18
N GLN A 287 20.66 -27.89 -19.10
CA GLN A 287 21.00 -26.67 -19.83
C GLN A 287 21.12 -26.99 -21.33
N GLU A 288 20.44 -26.20 -22.16
CA GLU A 288 20.60 -26.26 -23.61
C GLU A 288 21.01 -24.91 -24.19
N VAL A 289 21.38 -24.90 -25.47
CA VAL A 289 21.71 -23.66 -26.19
C VAL A 289 20.49 -22.73 -26.29
N ILE A 290 19.28 -23.30 -26.33
CA ILE A 290 18.02 -22.57 -26.44
C ILE A 290 17.14 -22.94 -25.24
N GLY A 291 17.40 -22.27 -24.11
CA GLY A 291 16.65 -22.44 -22.87
C GLY A 291 17.04 -23.69 -22.07
N ASP A 292 16.33 -23.89 -20.97
CA ASP A 292 16.56 -24.99 -20.04
C ASP A 292 15.36 -25.96 -20.10
N ILE A 293 15.62 -27.27 -20.17
CA ILE A 293 14.57 -28.29 -20.15
C ILE A 293 14.46 -28.88 -18.74
N GLU A 294 13.26 -28.87 -18.16
CA GLU A 294 12.97 -29.54 -16.89
C GLU A 294 12.97 -31.06 -17.09
N LEU A 295 13.87 -31.75 -16.39
CA LEU A 295 13.97 -33.21 -16.41
C LEU A 295 13.06 -33.83 -15.35
N ALA A 296 13.12 -33.29 -14.13
CA ALA A 296 12.32 -33.76 -13.01
C ALA A 296 12.21 -32.67 -11.94
N LYS A 297 11.18 -32.77 -11.09
CA LYS A 297 10.91 -31.83 -10.00
C LYS A 297 10.54 -32.53 -8.70
N LEU A 298 10.83 -31.84 -7.62
CA LEU A 298 10.39 -32.14 -6.26
C LEU A 298 9.69 -30.90 -5.70
N GLN A 299 8.52 -31.10 -5.08
CA GLN A 299 7.81 -30.06 -4.36
C GLN A 299 7.55 -30.51 -2.94
N MET A 300 7.88 -29.65 -1.97
CA MET A 300 7.75 -29.94 -0.55
C MET A 300 7.05 -28.81 0.18
N GLY A 301 6.10 -29.15 1.06
CA GLY A 301 5.49 -28.17 1.96
C GLY A 301 6.46 -27.77 3.09
N ALA A 302 6.22 -26.61 3.72
CA ALA A 302 7.03 -26.15 4.84
C ALA A 302 7.11 -27.18 5.99
N GLU A 303 6.01 -27.87 6.30
CA GLU A 303 5.99 -28.93 7.32
C GLU A 303 6.94 -30.10 6.98
N GLN A 304 6.93 -30.55 5.72
CA GLN A 304 7.82 -31.63 5.28
C GLN A 304 9.29 -31.22 5.33
N VAL A 305 9.59 -29.97 4.98
CA VAL A 305 10.96 -29.43 5.10
C VAL A 305 11.38 -29.42 6.56
N ARG A 306 10.51 -28.97 7.46
CA ARG A 306 10.75 -28.95 8.91
C ARG A 306 10.96 -30.35 9.51
N GLU A 307 10.23 -31.36 9.05
CA GLU A 307 10.43 -32.76 9.48
C GLU A 307 11.74 -33.38 8.98
N MET A 308 12.32 -32.81 7.94
CA MET A 308 13.60 -33.24 7.39
C MET A 308 14.79 -32.44 7.89
N GLU A 309 14.52 -31.27 8.48
CA GLU A 309 15.52 -30.45 9.13
C GLU A 309 16.18 -31.23 10.28
N GLU A 310 17.51 -31.19 10.32
CA GLU A 310 18.25 -31.84 11.38
C GLU A 310 18.17 -31.04 12.68
N PRO A 311 18.09 -31.72 13.84
CA PRO A 311 18.13 -31.03 15.13
C PRO A 311 19.48 -30.30 15.31
N ASP A 312 19.42 -29.08 15.86
CA ASP A 312 20.55 -28.18 16.05
C ASP A 312 21.65 -28.77 16.97
N ASP A 313 21.30 -29.76 17.80
CA ASP A 313 22.13 -30.28 18.89
C ASP A 313 23.40 -31.06 18.47
N ASN A 314 23.60 -31.37 17.18
CA ASN A 314 24.67 -32.26 16.74
C ASN A 314 25.61 -31.68 15.66
N TYR A 315 25.63 -30.35 15.51
CA TYR A 315 26.46 -29.70 14.50
C TYR A 315 27.89 -29.43 14.97
N ASP A 316 28.79 -30.31 14.53
CA ASP A 316 30.22 -30.04 14.45
C ASP A 316 30.43 -28.88 13.44
N ARG A 317 30.56 -27.64 13.94
CA ARG A 317 30.58 -26.34 13.21
C ARG A 317 31.66 -26.19 12.11
N SER A 318 32.38 -27.26 11.80
CA SER A 318 33.49 -27.33 10.83
C SER A 318 33.03 -27.35 9.36
N LEU A 319 31.75 -27.65 9.08
CA LEU A 319 31.25 -27.90 7.72
C LEU A 319 31.20 -26.66 6.81
N VAL A 320 31.25 -25.43 7.35
CA VAL A 320 30.99 -24.19 6.60
C VAL A 320 32.23 -23.63 5.86
N ARG A 321 33.43 -24.24 6.00
CA ARG A 321 34.66 -23.67 5.43
C ARG A 321 35.48 -24.67 4.59
N GLY A 322 35.02 -24.90 3.35
CA GLY A 322 35.90 -25.28 2.22
C GLY A 322 36.47 -26.70 2.17
N SER A 323 36.36 -27.50 3.23
CA SER A 323 36.67 -28.94 3.17
C SER A 323 35.69 -29.71 4.05
N MET A 324 34.50 -29.98 3.52
CA MET A 324 33.64 -31.02 4.06
C MET A 324 34.48 -32.32 4.11
N PRO A 325 34.75 -32.91 5.29
CA PRO A 325 35.45 -34.19 5.35
C PRO A 325 34.64 -35.19 4.51
N GLU A 326 35.29 -36.19 3.88
CA GLU A 326 34.58 -37.17 3.04
C GLU A 326 33.40 -37.84 3.78
N SER A 327 33.49 -37.92 5.12
CA SER A 327 32.42 -38.39 6.01
C SER A 327 31.13 -37.55 5.96
N ALA A 328 31.21 -36.27 5.62
CA ALA A 328 30.05 -35.39 5.46
C ALA A 328 29.18 -35.77 4.25
N TRP A 329 29.76 -36.45 3.25
CA TRP A 329 29.09 -36.97 2.06
C TRP A 329 28.68 -38.45 2.19
N SER A 330 28.56 -38.94 3.42
CA SER A 330 28.16 -40.33 3.68
C SER A 330 26.67 -40.55 3.40
N SER A 331 26.34 -41.68 2.78
CA SER A 331 24.97 -41.99 2.33
C SER A 331 23.94 -42.00 3.46
N GLY A 332 24.33 -42.36 4.68
CA GLY A 332 23.42 -42.39 5.84
C GLY A 332 22.95 -41.02 6.31
N ARG A 333 23.57 -39.92 5.85
CA ARG A 333 23.20 -38.55 6.23
C ARG A 333 22.26 -37.87 5.24
N PHE A 334 22.03 -38.47 4.07
CA PHE A 334 21.15 -37.91 3.05
C PHE A 334 19.86 -38.68 2.97
N ARG A 335 18.75 -37.95 2.94
CA ARG A 335 17.43 -38.53 2.68
C ARG A 335 17.26 -38.68 1.16
N CYS A 336 16.89 -39.88 0.75
CA CYS A 336 16.58 -40.18 -0.64
C CYS A 336 15.11 -39.85 -0.90
N ILE A 337 14.85 -38.95 -1.84
CA ILE A 337 13.51 -38.48 -2.18
C ILE A 337 13.28 -38.72 -3.67
N ASP A 338 12.12 -39.28 -4.01
CA ASP A 338 11.75 -39.55 -5.40
C ASP A 338 11.35 -38.24 -6.11
N LEU A 339 11.81 -38.11 -7.36
CA LEU A 339 11.51 -36.99 -8.24
C LEU A 339 10.36 -37.35 -9.19
N VAL A 340 9.61 -36.35 -9.65
CA VAL A 340 8.53 -36.50 -10.64
C VAL A 340 8.98 -35.88 -11.98
N PRO A 341 8.93 -36.57 -13.12
CA PRO A 341 8.28 -37.87 -13.36
C PRO A 341 9.13 -39.10 -12.98
N ALA A 342 10.46 -38.98 -12.91
CA ALA A 342 11.35 -40.08 -12.56
C ALA A 342 12.66 -39.59 -11.94
N GLY A 343 13.30 -40.46 -11.17
CA GLY A 343 14.61 -40.24 -10.56
C GLY A 343 14.55 -40.08 -9.05
N LYS A 344 15.73 -39.94 -8.43
CA LYS A 344 15.90 -39.82 -6.98
C LYS A 344 16.93 -38.74 -6.68
N VAL A 345 16.65 -37.88 -5.71
CA VAL A 345 17.59 -36.87 -5.21
C VAL A 345 17.97 -37.17 -3.76
N TYR A 346 19.23 -36.94 -3.43
CA TYR A 346 19.77 -37.12 -2.08
C TYR A 346 19.99 -35.76 -1.45
N LEU A 347 19.13 -35.40 -0.48
CA LEU A 347 19.06 -34.08 0.15
C LEU A 347 19.30 -34.15 1.65
N ARG A 348 19.78 -33.04 2.20
CA ARG A 348 19.93 -32.78 3.63
C ARG A 348 19.61 -31.32 3.92
N PHE A 349 18.90 -31.06 5.02
CA PHE A 349 18.47 -29.73 5.45
C PHE A 349 19.14 -29.39 6.77
N ILE A 350 19.82 -28.26 6.82
CA ILE A 350 20.71 -27.88 7.91
C ILE A 350 20.30 -26.48 8.42
N PRO A 351 19.91 -26.32 9.70
CA PRO A 351 19.71 -25.00 10.26
C PRO A 351 21.05 -24.24 10.33
N VAL A 352 21.05 -22.95 9.96
CA VAL A 352 22.22 -22.09 10.10
C VAL A 352 22.07 -21.27 11.38
N SER A 353 22.93 -21.52 12.37
CA SER A 353 22.88 -20.78 13.64
C SER A 353 23.32 -19.32 13.47
N GLU A 354 22.47 -18.39 13.93
CA GLU A 354 22.73 -16.94 13.88
C GLU A 354 23.89 -16.50 14.78
N ASP A 355 24.28 -17.33 15.76
CA ASP A 355 25.39 -17.06 16.69
C ASP A 355 26.77 -17.04 16.00
N SER A 356 26.82 -17.37 14.70
CA SER A 356 28.01 -17.28 13.85
C SER A 356 28.33 -15.84 13.38
N LYS A 357 27.87 -14.81 14.11
CA LYS A 357 28.14 -13.37 13.85
C LYS A 357 29.62 -13.01 13.66
N GLY A 358 30.56 -13.83 14.14
CA GLY A 358 32.00 -13.63 13.90
C GLY A 358 32.49 -13.96 12.48
N CYS A 359 31.69 -14.59 11.61
CA CYS A 359 32.16 -15.10 10.33
C CYS A 359 32.01 -14.09 9.17
N TRP A 360 30.93 -13.30 9.13
CA TRP A 360 30.66 -12.34 8.06
C TRP A 360 31.65 -11.16 8.03
N GLU A 361 32.18 -10.73 9.19
CA GLU A 361 33.25 -9.71 9.27
C GLU A 361 34.57 -10.17 8.62
N SER A 362 34.80 -11.47 8.46
CA SER A 362 36.02 -12.00 7.85
C SER A 362 35.96 -12.08 6.32
N LEU A 363 34.75 -12.13 5.74
CA LEU A 363 34.51 -12.12 4.28
C LEU A 363 34.49 -10.71 3.70
N LEU A 364 34.16 -9.69 4.50
CA LEU A 364 34.24 -8.28 4.10
C LEU A 364 35.66 -7.69 4.22
N ARG A 365 36.63 -8.45 4.73
CA ARG A 365 38.04 -8.04 4.87
C ARG A 365 38.99 -8.66 3.84
N THR A 366 38.48 -9.45 2.91
CA THR A 366 39.18 -9.96 1.71
C THR A 366 38.52 -9.38 0.48
#